data_AF-A0A6J5WSA7-F1
#
_entry.id   AF-A0A6J5WSA7-F1
#
_cell.length_a   1.000
_cell.length_b   1.000
_cell.length_c   1.000
_cell.angle_alpha   90.00
_cell.angle_beta   90.00
_cell.angle_gamma   90.00
#
_symmetry.space_group_name_H-M   'P 1'
#
loop_
_entity.id
_entity.type
_entity.pdbx_description
1 polymer ?
#
loop_
_entity_poly.entity_id
_entity_poly.type
_entity_poly.pdbx_seq_one_letter_code
_entity_poly.pdbx_strand_id
1 'polypeptide(L)'
;MKKVSELNNLPACAIIYSPYHTQHEIWPSSLQVQRVLKKFKTMLEIKHSRKMVNQESLLRQRIEKANEQLKKQRKENREKESDWWR
;
A
#
# COMPACT_ATOMS: atom_id res chain seq x y z
N MET A 1 13.17 -11.16 5.69
CA MET A 1 12.01 -11.59 4.87
C MET A 1 10.84 -12.26 5.62
N LYS A 2 10.92 -12.53 6.95
CA LYS A 2 9.86 -13.25 7.70
C LYS A 2 8.43 -12.71 7.52
N LYS A 3 8.24 -11.39 7.52
CA LYS A 3 6.92 -10.76 7.32
C LYS A 3 6.37 -10.91 5.90
N VAL A 4 7.25 -10.95 4.89
CA VAL A 4 6.83 -11.12 3.48
C VAL A 4 6.44 -12.58 3.22
N SER A 5 7.11 -13.53 3.89
CA SER A 5 6.73 -14.95 3.87
C SER A 5 5.44 -15.27 4.64
N GLU A 6 4.81 -14.32 5.34
CA GLU A 6 3.46 -14.52 5.91
C GLU A 6 2.36 -14.40 4.83
N LEU A 7 2.69 -13.88 3.64
CA LEU A 7 1.79 -13.74 2.49
C LEU A 7 1.66 -15.04 1.67
N ASN A 8 1.76 -16.22 2.30
CA ASN A 8 1.89 -17.53 1.63
C ASN A 8 0.78 -17.89 0.63
N ASN A 9 -0.37 -17.20 0.68
CA ASN A 9 -1.51 -17.47 -0.21
C ASN A 9 -1.56 -16.57 -1.44
N LEU A 10 -0.62 -15.62 -1.60
CA LEU A 10 -0.61 -14.69 -2.72
C LEU A 10 0.73 -14.77 -3.48
N PRO A 11 0.71 -14.83 -4.83
CA PRO A 11 1.94 -14.76 -5.61
C PRO A 11 2.58 -13.38 -5.44
N ALA A 12 3.65 -13.31 -4.66
CA ALA A 12 4.36 -12.09 -4.30
C ALA A 12 5.86 -12.23 -4.58
N CYS A 13 6.52 -11.11 -4.88
CA CYS A 13 7.97 -11.04 -5.03
C CYS A 13 8.49 -9.67 -4.56
N ALA A 14 9.77 -9.62 -4.17
CA ALA A 14 10.46 -8.38 -3.83
C ALA A 14 11.82 -8.31 -4.55
N ILE A 15 12.14 -7.12 -5.06
CA ILE A 15 13.45 -6.78 -5.65
C ILE A 15 13.93 -5.53 -4.92
N ILE A 16 15.04 -5.64 -4.20
CA ILE A 16 15.58 -4.57 -3.37
C ILE A 16 16.91 -4.11 -3.95
N TYR A 17 16.97 -2.83 -4.31
CA TYR A 17 18.20 -2.18 -4.75
C TYR A 17 18.80 -1.42 -3.56
N SER A 18 20.04 -1.73 -3.22
CA SER A 18 20.81 -1.00 -2.23
C SER A 18 21.85 -0.15 -2.97
N PRO A 19 21.97 1.16 -2.69
CA PRO A 19 23.02 1.98 -3.31
C PRO A 19 24.43 1.56 -2.87
N TYR A 20 24.54 0.78 -1.80
CA TYR A 20 25.80 0.29 -1.23
C TYR A 20 26.21 -1.12 -1.70
N HIS A 21 25.36 -1.81 -2.47
CA HIS A 21 25.62 -3.17 -2.93
C HIS A 21 25.33 -3.27 -4.43
N THR A 22 26.26 -3.84 -5.21
CA THR A 22 26.09 -4.03 -6.65
C THR A 22 25.06 -5.10 -6.99
N GLN A 23 24.84 -6.05 -6.08
CA GLN A 23 23.84 -7.11 -6.25
C GLN A 23 22.53 -6.74 -5.55
N HIS A 24 21.42 -6.93 -6.26
CA HIS A 24 20.08 -6.72 -5.73
C HIS A 24 19.61 -7.95 -4.95
N GLU A 25 18.90 -7.73 -3.85
CA GLU A 25 18.30 -8.82 -3.08
C GLU A 25 16.97 -9.21 -3.73
N ILE A 26 16.80 -10.50 -4.01
CA ILE A 26 15.64 -11.06 -4.70
C ILE A 26 14.96 -12.08 -3.80
N TRP A 27 13.64 -12.01 -3.68
CA TRP A 27 12.84 -13.01 -2.98
C TRP A 27 11.58 -13.35 -3.77
N PRO A 28 11.13 -14.62 -3.78
CA PRO A 28 11.68 -15.78 -3.03
C PRO A 28 12.82 -16.53 -3.72
N SER A 29 12.86 -16.52 -5.06
CA SER A 29 13.98 -16.98 -5.89
C SER A 29 13.87 -16.33 -7.27
N SER A 30 14.99 -16.21 -8.00
CA SER A 30 15.00 -15.57 -9.33
C SER A 30 13.92 -16.14 -10.27
N LEU A 31 13.77 -17.47 -10.33
CA LEU A 31 12.76 -18.13 -11.16
C LEU A 31 11.33 -17.78 -10.74
N GLN A 32 11.05 -17.77 -9.44
CA GLN A 32 9.72 -17.44 -8.94
C GLN A 32 9.39 -15.96 -9.17
N VAL A 33 10.36 -15.07 -8.98
CA VAL A 33 10.21 -13.64 -9.29
C VAL A 33 9.90 -13.43 -10.77
N GLN A 34 10.61 -14.10 -11.67
CA GLN A 34 10.31 -14.03 -13.10
C GLN A 34 8.90 -14.53 -13.44
N ARG A 35 8.42 -15.60 -12.80
CA ARG A 35 7.03 -16.09 -12.97
C ARG A 35 6.01 -15.07 -12.50
N VAL A 36 6.21 -14.47 -11.32
CA VAL A 36 5.32 -13.44 -10.77
C VAL A 36 5.33 -12.21 -11.68
N LEU A 37 6.49 -11.76 -12.14
CA LEU A 37 6.62 -10.63 -13.08
C LEU A 37 5.97 -10.91 -14.43
N LYS A 38 6.12 -12.12 -14.99
CA LYS A 38 5.47 -12.50 -16.24
C LYS A 38 3.95 -12.48 -16.07
N LYS A 39 3.44 -13.11 -15.02
CA LYS A 39 2.01 -13.12 -14.68
C LYS A 39 1.47 -11.71 -14.48
N PHE A 40 2.23 -10.85 -13.79
CA PHE A 40 1.93 -9.43 -13.65
C PHE A 40 1.85 -8.78 -15.02
N LYS A 41 2.90 -8.78 -15.84
CA LYS A 41 2.88 -8.15 -17.18
C LYS A 41 1.79 -8.66 -18.13
N THR A 42 1.33 -9.90 -17.99
CA THR A 42 0.24 -10.47 -18.81
C THR A 42 -1.16 -10.09 -18.35
N MET A 43 -1.33 -9.53 -17.15
CA MET A 43 -2.62 -8.98 -16.72
C MET A 43 -2.87 -7.65 -17.45
N LEU A 44 -4.11 -7.39 -17.89
CA LEU A 44 -4.48 -6.17 -18.65
C LEU A 44 -4.08 -4.89 -17.90
N GLU A 45 -3.45 -3.92 -18.60
CA GLU A 45 -2.99 -2.62 -18.06
C GLU A 45 -4.06 -1.90 -17.21
N ILE A 46 -5.33 -2.04 -17.58
CA ILE A 46 -6.49 -1.46 -16.89
C ILE A 46 -6.71 -2.05 -15.48
N LYS A 47 -6.31 -3.32 -15.25
CA LYS A 47 -6.31 -3.93 -13.91
C LYS A 47 -5.08 -3.54 -13.09
N HIS A 48 -3.95 -3.21 -13.73
CA HIS A 48 -2.71 -2.82 -13.04
C HIS A 48 -2.79 -1.44 -12.40
N SER A 49 -3.22 -0.44 -13.15
CA SER A 49 -3.15 0.97 -12.71
C SER A 49 -4.14 1.31 -11.61
N ARG A 50 -5.25 0.57 -11.51
CA ARG A 50 -6.38 0.91 -10.61
C ARG A 50 -6.04 0.85 -9.12
N LYS A 51 -5.03 0.05 -8.72
CA LYS A 51 -4.58 -0.09 -7.31
C LYS A 51 -3.07 0.01 -7.14
N MET A 52 -2.34 0.40 -8.17
CA MET A 52 -0.91 0.66 -8.02
C MET A 52 -0.72 1.97 -7.25
N VAL A 53 -0.14 1.88 -6.06
CA VAL A 53 0.22 3.04 -5.24
C VAL A 53 1.70 3.01 -4.97
N ASN A 54 2.32 4.18 -4.95
CA ASN A 54 3.69 4.33 -4.44
C ASN A 54 3.63 4.77 -2.97
N GLN A 55 4.79 4.81 -2.31
CA GLN A 55 4.85 5.16 -0.89
C GLN A 55 4.30 6.57 -0.62
N GLU A 56 4.65 7.54 -1.46
CA GLU A 56 4.23 8.93 -1.33
C GLU A 56 2.70 9.08 -1.48
N SER A 57 2.11 8.46 -2.51
CA SER A 57 0.67 8.53 -2.77
C SER A 57 -0.12 7.81 -1.67
N LEU A 58 0.38 6.69 -1.16
CA LEU A 58 -0.20 5.99 -0.01
C LEU A 58 -0.19 6.86 1.25
N LEU A 59 0.92 7.55 1.53
CA LEU A 59 1.02 8.43 2.70
C LEU A 59 0.07 9.62 2.57
N ARG A 60 -0.01 10.25 1.39
CA ARG A 60 -0.96 11.34 1.12
C ARG A 60 -2.41 10.90 1.34
N GLN A 61 -2.82 9.75 0.80
CA GLN A 61 -4.15 9.19 1.03
C GLN A 61 -4.46 8.96 2.51
N ARG A 62 -3.48 8.49 3.30
CA ARG A 62 -3.65 8.29 4.74
C ARG A 62 -3.82 9.60 5.50
N ILE A 63 -3.04 10.63 5.14
CA ILE A 63 -3.15 11.97 5.73
C ILE A 63 -4.52 12.58 5.42
N GLU A 64 -4.95 12.49 4.17
CA GLU A 64 -6.26 12.99 3.74
C GLU A 64 -7.39 12.32 4.51
N LYS A 65 -7.37 10.99 4.61
CA LYS A 65 -8.35 10.23 5.38
C LYS A 65 -8.38 10.63 6.87
N ALA A 66 -7.21 10.85 7.48
CA ALA A 66 -7.14 11.31 8.87
C ALA A 66 -7.73 12.73 9.02
N ASN A 67 -7.48 13.62 8.06
CA ASN A 67 -8.06 14.97 8.05
C ASN A 67 -9.58 14.95 7.91
N GLU A 68 -10.14 14.08 7.07
CA GLU A 68 -11.59 13.89 6.95
C GLU A 68 -12.22 13.40 8.25
N GLN A 69 -11.58 12.43 8.92
CA GLN A 69 -12.03 11.94 10.22
C GLN A 69 -12.03 13.04 11.27
N LEU A 70 -10.97 13.86 11.33
CA LEU A 70 -10.89 15.01 12.23
C LEU A 70 -11.99 16.03 11.95
N LYS A 71 -12.27 16.34 10.67
CA LYS A 71 -13.37 17.24 10.29
C LYS A 71 -14.71 16.70 10.76
N LYS A 72 -14.97 15.40 10.58
CA LYS A 72 -16.20 14.75 11.02
C LYS A 72 -16.36 14.81 12.54
N GLN A 73 -15.33 14.46 13.30
CA GLN A 73 -15.35 14.52 14.77
C GLN A 73 -15.60 15.94 15.30
N ARG A 74 -14.97 16.96 14.68
CA ARG A 74 -15.22 18.36 15.06
C ARG A 74 -16.66 18.78 14.81
N LYS A 75 -17.28 18.32 13.72
CA LYS A 75 -18.70 18.59 13.43
C LYS A 75 -19.61 17.93 14.47
N GLU A 76 -19.38 16.64 14.74
CA GLU A 76 -20.14 15.88 15.75
C GLU A 76 -20.01 16.48 17.15
N ASN A 77 -18.83 16.96 17.54
CA ASN A 77 -18.65 17.63 18.83
C ASN A 77 -19.43 18.94 18.91
N ARG A 78 -19.43 19.77 17.85
CA ARG A 78 -20.20 21.02 17.81
C ARG A 78 -21.70 20.77 17.88
N GLU A 79 -22.18 19.72 17.21
CA GLU A 79 -23.58 19.30 17.26
C GLU A 79 -23.96 18.87 18.68
N LYS A 80 -23.16 18.01 19.32
CA LYS A 80 -23.37 17.61 20.71
C LYS A 80 -23.35 18.78 21.67
N GLU A 81 -22.38 19.68 21.57
CA GLU A 81 -22.33 20.89 22.40
C GLU A 81 -23.61 21.72 22.22
N SER A 82 -24.08 21.91 21.00
CA SER A 82 -25.31 22.67 20.74
C SER A 82 -26.56 21.98 21.31
N ASP A 83 -26.61 20.64 21.26
CA ASP A 83 -27.67 19.85 21.89
C ASP A 83 -27.58 19.87 23.42
N TRP A 84 -26.37 19.94 24.01
CA TRP A 84 -26.17 20.09 25.46
C TRP A 84 -26.70 21.42 26.00
N TRP A 85 -26.67 22.49 25.18
CA TRP A 85 -27.13 23.82 25.56
C TRP A 85 -28.62 24.09 25.26
N ARG A 86 -29.32 23.12 24.64
CA ARG A 86 -30.75 23.20 24.31
C ARG A 86 -31.59 22.52 25.37
#